data_AF-A0A914C2W3-F1
#
_entry.id   AF-A0A914C2W3-F1
#
_cell.length_a   1.000
_cell.length_b   1.000
_cell.length_c   1.000
_cell.angle_alpha   90.00
_cell.angle_beta   90.00
_cell.angle_gamma   90.00
#
_symmetry.space_group_name_H-M   'P 1'
#
loop_
_entity.id
_entity.type
_entity.pdbx_description
1 polymer ?
#
loop_
_entity_poly.entity_id
_entity_poly.type
_entity_poly.pdbx_seq_one_letter_code
_entity_poly.pdbx_strand_id
1 'polypeptide(L)'
;MIMKGNGVLEVKLAKQKLKDKETPEEKRVRRLAKKLKKEEKRRMNALPEVVSYTNLNNPFNDTSLTETFVWKKKLESEGKTQLSKKEIEKMNHEKVLKNYEEMERLKRDRDARQALKEDMEMISRDKDRQTSDFRHTEEEFHLNQAKLRSQIRIKEGRSKPIDLLARYIGFEDPKNEFEEFELENPLTYLSKCSMEDFEDLQEDIKVYQRIEGKKNNEYWNDILIIIGSELKKLKDRRRAGMEETVHSSVQDEVLKIFKGKSYEELVNLERSIESRINNAGRGVDVAYWESLLESLHPFMAKARIKEKHSRMLQLKLKRIREEQMREMAKHEQESGLGSSLSTAKKAPIVKKVEKMEVDESPKLKSTVELNEEDEKLLEMSRSKLPFSVEDFEKIEDDKEKEEKWASLNEHQLEAFAIEMYNLGQYSPTYGDGSNTMPGIEVIPEEEDVLRFEKARLANRKAGFKPMNPREEAMLQIAKQGMSGEEISFSDEQDIGEQTLLWSDKYRPQKPKYFNRVHTGFDWNKYNQTHYDVENPPPKIVQGYRFNIFYPDLLDPTKTPRFVLTECDEPDFAIIRFIAGPPYEDIAFKIVNKEWEIFAKHGYKCQFANGVFQLWFFFKRYRYRR
;
A
#
# COMPACT_ATOMS: atom_id res chain seq x y z
N MET A 1 -84.49 31.61 68.32
CA MET A 1 -83.02 31.47 68.46
C MET A 1 -82.63 30.44 69.55
N ILE A 2 -83.26 29.25 69.63
CA ILE A 2 -82.92 28.22 70.66
C ILE A 2 -82.75 26.79 70.06
N MET A 3 -83.02 26.55 68.78
CA MET A 3 -83.05 25.18 68.19
C MET A 3 -81.78 24.77 67.40
N LYS A 4 -80.59 25.29 67.72
CA LYS A 4 -79.31 24.81 67.14
C LYS A 4 -78.28 24.34 68.18
N GLY A 5 -78.60 24.42 69.47
CA GLY A 5 -77.71 24.00 70.57
C GLY A 5 -77.76 22.50 70.91
N ASN A 6 -78.90 21.84 70.69
CA ASN A 6 -79.14 20.49 71.25
C ASN A 6 -78.40 19.36 70.51
N GLY A 7 -78.26 19.42 69.18
CA GLY A 7 -77.58 18.35 68.42
C GLY A 7 -76.07 18.27 68.65
N VAL A 8 -75.40 19.39 68.98
CA VAL A 8 -73.96 19.40 69.29
C VAL A 8 -73.71 18.80 70.68
N LEU A 9 -74.64 18.98 71.62
CA LEU A 9 -74.55 18.41 72.96
C LEU A 9 -74.79 16.89 72.93
N GLU A 10 -75.78 16.41 72.17
CA GLU A 10 -76.02 14.97 71.99
C GLU A 10 -74.82 14.24 71.35
N VAL A 11 -74.22 14.82 70.31
CA VAL A 11 -73.04 14.23 69.65
C VAL A 11 -71.82 14.22 70.59
N LYS A 12 -71.67 15.24 71.44
CA LYS A 12 -70.60 15.27 72.46
C LYS A 12 -70.83 14.22 73.55
N LEU A 13 -72.07 14.04 73.99
CA LEU A 13 -72.47 13.10 75.03
C LEU A 13 -72.38 11.65 74.53
N ALA A 14 -72.75 11.38 73.28
CA ALA A 14 -72.53 10.10 72.61
C ALA A 14 -71.03 9.77 72.45
N LYS A 15 -70.21 10.75 72.09
CA LYS A 15 -68.74 10.59 72.02
C LYS A 15 -68.09 10.40 73.39
N GLN A 16 -68.66 10.90 74.48
CA GLN A 16 -68.21 10.63 75.84
C GLN A 16 -68.57 9.19 76.25
N LYS A 17 -69.83 8.77 76.05
CA LYS A 17 -70.26 7.38 76.30
C LYS A 17 -69.42 6.34 75.55
N LEU A 18 -68.94 6.67 74.34
CA LEU A 18 -68.06 5.79 73.56
C LEU A 18 -66.60 5.79 74.07
N LYS A 19 -66.14 6.89 74.69
CA LYS A 19 -64.81 7.00 75.31
C LYS A 19 -64.72 6.28 76.65
N ASP A 20 -65.84 6.17 77.36
CA ASP A 20 -65.89 5.55 78.68
C ASP A 20 -65.97 4.01 78.59
N LYS A 21 -66.36 3.47 77.42
CA LYS A 21 -66.39 2.03 77.11
C LYS A 21 -65.10 1.50 76.45
N GLU A 22 -64.11 2.37 76.22
CA GLU A 22 -62.90 2.05 75.44
C GLU A 22 -61.80 1.42 76.31
N THR A 23 -61.15 0.37 75.80
CA THR A 23 -60.06 -0.32 76.50
C THR A 23 -58.78 0.55 76.59
N PRO A 24 -57.85 0.27 77.54
CA PRO A 24 -56.63 1.08 77.70
C PRO A 24 -55.74 1.13 76.44
N GLU A 25 -55.70 0.06 75.65
CA GLU A 25 -54.92 -0.04 74.41
C GLU A 25 -55.55 0.74 73.27
N GLU A 26 -56.86 0.62 73.04
CA GLU A 26 -57.58 1.42 72.04
C GLU A 26 -57.49 2.93 72.34
N LYS A 27 -57.51 3.29 73.63
CA LYS A 27 -57.28 4.66 74.08
C LYS A 27 -55.89 5.18 73.72
N ARG A 28 -54.85 4.33 73.74
CA ARG A 28 -53.48 4.66 73.28
C ARG A 28 -53.43 4.79 71.76
N VAL A 29 -54.02 3.86 71.02
CA VAL A 29 -54.08 3.89 69.54
C VAL A 29 -54.78 5.15 69.05
N ARG A 30 -55.92 5.53 69.64
CA ARG A 30 -56.59 6.78 69.28
C ARG A 30 -55.76 8.01 69.62
N ARG A 31 -55.04 8.01 70.76
CA ARG A 31 -54.15 9.14 71.13
C ARG A 31 -52.99 9.25 70.15
N LEU A 32 -52.39 8.13 69.73
CA LEU A 32 -51.36 8.07 68.70
C LEU A 32 -51.90 8.54 67.34
N ALA A 33 -53.06 8.04 66.90
CA ALA A 33 -53.70 8.48 65.66
C ALA A 33 -54.08 9.97 65.69
N LYS A 34 -54.52 10.49 66.85
CA LYS A 34 -54.79 11.92 67.03
C LYS A 34 -53.50 12.74 67.03
N LYS A 35 -52.38 12.20 67.56
CA LYS A 35 -51.05 12.83 67.53
C LYS A 35 -50.51 12.86 66.10
N LEU A 36 -50.53 11.74 65.38
CA LEU A 36 -50.14 11.63 63.98
C LEU A 36 -50.99 12.53 63.08
N LYS A 37 -52.34 12.53 63.22
CA LYS A 37 -53.18 13.47 62.47
C LYS A 37 -52.92 14.93 62.81
N LYS A 38 -52.55 15.25 64.06
CA LYS A 38 -52.18 16.62 64.45
C LYS A 38 -50.83 17.02 63.87
N GLU A 39 -49.88 16.09 63.77
CA GLU A 39 -48.55 16.27 63.21
C GLU A 39 -48.59 16.37 61.68
N GLU A 40 -49.32 15.49 61.01
CA GLU A 40 -49.58 15.56 59.57
C GLU A 40 -50.27 16.86 59.19
N LYS A 41 -51.25 17.32 59.97
CA LYS A 41 -51.90 18.63 59.77
C LYS A 41 -50.98 19.82 60.06
N ARG A 42 -49.98 19.66 60.93
CA ARG A 42 -48.91 20.66 61.11
C ARG A 42 -47.95 20.67 59.92
N ARG A 43 -47.60 19.49 59.38
CA ARG A 43 -46.71 19.32 58.23
C ARG A 43 -47.34 19.82 56.92
N MET A 44 -48.62 19.56 56.70
CA MET A 44 -49.37 20.07 55.53
C MET A 44 -49.59 21.59 55.57
N ASN A 45 -49.56 22.19 56.77
CA ASN A 45 -49.61 23.64 56.95
C ASN A 45 -48.20 24.28 57.01
N ALA A 46 -47.14 23.46 56.98
CA ALA A 46 -45.76 23.95 56.93
C ALA A 46 -45.35 24.08 55.46
N LEU A 47 -44.65 25.18 55.14
CA LEU A 47 -44.08 25.38 53.82
C LEU A 47 -43.00 24.31 53.54
N PRO A 48 -42.77 23.92 52.26
CA PRO A 48 -41.72 22.99 51.88
C PRO A 48 -40.35 23.46 52.42
N GLU A 49 -39.56 22.52 52.95
CA GLU A 49 -38.24 22.75 53.59
C GLU A 49 -37.20 23.42 52.68
N VAL A 50 -37.47 23.49 51.38
CA VAL A 50 -36.61 24.07 50.33
C VAL A 50 -36.77 25.59 50.19
N VAL A 51 -37.83 26.20 50.75
CA VAL A 51 -38.00 27.67 50.69
C VAL A 51 -37.33 28.31 51.91
N SER A 52 -36.09 28.78 51.73
CA SER A 52 -35.23 29.32 52.81
C SER A 52 -35.72 30.62 53.44
N TYR A 53 -36.70 31.28 52.83
CA TYR A 53 -37.21 32.57 53.27
C TYR A 53 -38.55 32.41 53.97
N THR A 54 -38.61 32.89 55.21
CA THR A 54 -39.84 33.00 56.00
C THR A 54 -40.25 34.47 56.08
N ASN A 55 -41.47 34.78 56.50
CA ASN A 55 -41.92 36.19 56.71
C ASN A 55 -41.00 36.99 57.65
N LEU A 56 -40.20 36.33 58.47
CA LEU A 56 -39.26 36.94 59.42
C LEU A 56 -37.82 36.97 58.91
N ASN A 57 -37.48 36.19 57.87
CA ASN A 57 -36.15 36.10 57.27
C ASN A 57 -36.21 36.51 55.80
N ASN A 58 -36.94 37.58 55.49
CA ASN A 58 -37.13 38.07 54.14
C ASN A 58 -36.14 39.21 53.83
N PRO A 59 -35.17 39.03 52.91
CA PRO A 59 -34.22 40.07 52.53
C PRO A 59 -34.86 41.29 51.82
N PHE A 60 -36.14 41.20 51.44
CA PHE A 60 -36.88 42.27 50.75
C PHE A 60 -37.81 43.08 51.66
N ASN A 61 -37.72 42.91 52.98
CA ASN A 61 -38.47 43.69 53.98
C ASN A 61 -40.02 43.63 53.84
N ASP A 62 -40.54 42.64 53.09
CA ASP A 62 -41.97 42.40 52.91
C ASP A 62 -42.49 41.48 54.05
N THR A 63 -43.47 41.97 54.79
CA THR A 63 -44.07 41.34 55.97
C THR A 63 -45.03 40.19 55.65
N SER A 64 -45.36 39.99 54.37
CA SER A 64 -46.39 39.04 53.89
C SER A 64 -45.87 38.05 52.84
N LEU A 65 -44.57 37.75 52.82
CA LEU A 65 -43.92 36.90 51.82
C LEU A 65 -44.55 35.50 51.64
N THR A 66 -45.10 34.91 52.70
CA THR A 66 -45.77 33.59 52.65
C THR A 66 -47.22 33.67 52.24
N GLU A 67 -47.81 34.86 52.10
CA GLU A 67 -49.17 35.00 51.61
C GLU A 67 -49.19 34.81 50.10
N THR A 68 -49.94 33.81 49.63
CA THR A 68 -50.02 33.55 48.19
C THR A 68 -50.85 34.63 47.51
N PHE A 69 -50.25 35.29 46.51
CA PHE A 69 -50.95 36.26 45.69
C PHE A 69 -52.05 35.57 44.87
N VAL A 70 -53.29 36.01 45.06
CA VAL A 70 -54.45 35.46 44.35
C VAL A 70 -54.81 36.39 43.19
N TRP A 71 -54.56 35.94 41.97
CA TRP A 71 -54.90 36.72 40.78
C TRP A 71 -56.41 36.63 40.48
N LYS A 72 -57.19 37.54 41.08
CA LYS A 72 -58.66 37.55 41.04
C LYS A 72 -59.23 37.51 39.61
N LYS A 73 -58.65 38.31 38.70
CA LYS A 73 -59.07 38.37 37.29
C LYS A 73 -58.83 37.05 36.53
N LYS A 74 -57.78 36.30 36.89
CA LYS A 74 -57.49 34.98 36.32
C LYS A 74 -58.44 33.90 36.85
N LEU A 75 -58.83 33.99 38.12
CA LEU A 75 -59.87 33.12 38.71
C LEU A 75 -61.25 33.38 38.10
N GLU A 76 -61.56 34.63 37.79
CA GLU A 76 -62.77 35.02 37.05
C GLU A 76 -62.77 34.46 35.63
N SER A 77 -61.67 34.58 34.88
CA SER A 77 -61.56 34.00 33.54
C SER A 77 -61.59 32.48 33.50
N GLU A 78 -61.08 31.80 34.54
CA GLU A 78 -61.09 30.34 34.65
C GLU A 78 -62.42 29.79 35.22
N GLY A 79 -63.42 30.65 35.51
CA GLY A 79 -64.73 30.23 36.05
C GLY A 79 -64.68 29.71 37.49
N LYS A 80 -63.61 30.02 38.23
CA LYS A 80 -63.27 29.47 39.55
C LYS A 80 -63.54 30.43 40.72
N THR A 81 -64.42 31.39 40.50
CA THR A 81 -64.75 32.45 41.49
C THR A 81 -65.45 31.93 42.74
N GLN A 82 -66.10 30.77 42.65
CA GLN A 82 -66.87 30.16 43.74
C GLN A 82 -66.04 29.23 44.65
N LEU A 83 -64.76 28.97 44.33
CA LEU A 83 -63.90 28.08 45.11
C LEU A 83 -63.36 28.78 46.36
N SER A 84 -63.24 28.02 47.46
CA SER A 84 -62.73 28.56 48.72
C SER A 84 -61.24 28.91 48.60
N LYS A 85 -60.78 29.96 49.31
CA LYS A 85 -59.35 30.34 49.39
C LYS A 85 -58.44 29.15 49.74
N LYS A 86 -58.92 28.23 50.59
CA LYS A 86 -58.19 27.00 50.97
C LYS A 86 -58.05 25.98 49.83
N GLU A 87 -59.01 25.92 48.92
CA GLU A 87 -58.98 24.99 47.78
C GLU A 87 -58.00 25.48 46.71
N ILE A 88 -57.93 26.81 46.53
CA ILE A 88 -56.96 27.46 45.64
C ILE A 88 -55.53 27.26 46.15
N GLU A 89 -55.29 27.46 47.45
CA GLU A 89 -53.99 27.20 48.08
C GLU A 89 -53.57 25.73 47.93
N LYS A 90 -54.51 24.79 48.10
CA LYS A 90 -54.25 23.35 47.91
C LYS A 90 -53.86 23.02 46.47
N MET A 91 -54.57 23.57 45.48
CA MET A 91 -54.23 23.36 44.06
C MET A 91 -52.88 23.98 43.68
N ASN A 92 -52.56 25.15 44.24
CA ASN A 92 -51.26 25.78 44.00
C ASN A 92 -50.12 24.97 44.63
N HIS A 93 -50.32 24.46 45.85
CA HIS A 93 -49.35 23.57 46.50
C HIS A 93 -49.10 22.29 45.70
N GLU A 94 -50.15 21.67 45.16
CA GLU A 94 -50.02 20.47 44.33
C GLU A 94 -49.28 20.75 43.00
N LYS A 95 -49.48 21.92 42.39
CA LYS A 95 -48.72 22.34 41.21
C LYS A 95 -47.24 22.54 41.51
N VAL A 96 -46.91 23.16 42.64
CA VAL A 96 -45.51 23.37 43.06
C VAL A 96 -44.81 22.03 43.29
N LEU A 97 -45.48 21.06 43.92
CA LEU A 97 -44.93 19.71 44.10
C LEU A 97 -44.67 19.00 42.77
N LYS A 98 -45.60 19.06 41.82
CA LYS A 98 -45.41 18.46 40.48
C LYS A 98 -44.23 19.09 39.72
N ASN A 99 -44.10 20.42 39.78
CA ASN A 99 -42.96 21.10 39.16
C ASN A 99 -41.62 20.70 39.82
N TYR A 100 -41.61 20.48 41.13
CA TYR A 100 -40.41 20.02 41.83
C TYR A 100 -40.00 18.60 41.43
N GLU A 101 -40.97 17.68 41.32
CA GLU A 101 -40.73 16.31 40.85
C GLU A 101 -40.19 16.29 39.40
N GLU A 102 -40.69 17.17 38.53
CA GLU A 102 -40.19 17.32 37.16
C GLU A 102 -38.74 17.82 37.13
N MET A 103 -38.40 18.82 37.96
CA MET A 103 -37.03 19.31 38.10
C MET A 103 -36.06 18.24 38.62
N GLU A 104 -36.48 17.41 39.56
CA GLU A 104 -35.65 16.29 40.02
C GLU A 104 -35.43 15.24 38.92
N ARG A 105 -36.44 14.95 38.09
CA ARG A 105 -36.27 14.02 36.95
C ARG A 105 -35.26 14.57 35.95
N LEU A 106 -35.35 15.86 35.61
CA LEU A 106 -34.39 16.52 34.72
C LEU A 106 -32.96 16.50 35.29
N LYS A 107 -32.80 16.69 36.60
CA LYS A 107 -31.51 16.59 37.26
C LYS A 107 -30.92 15.19 37.17
N ARG A 108 -31.70 14.14 37.45
CA ARG A 108 -31.27 12.74 37.31
C ARG A 108 -30.85 12.42 35.87
N ASP A 109 -31.58 12.93 34.89
CA ASP A 109 -31.26 12.69 33.47
C ASP A 109 -29.96 13.39 33.05
N ARG A 110 -29.71 14.61 33.55
CA ARG A 110 -28.44 15.33 33.37
C ARG A 110 -27.26 14.59 34.00
N ASP A 111 -27.43 14.13 35.24
CA ASP A 111 -26.39 13.42 35.99
C ASP A 111 -26.08 12.06 35.32
N ALA A 112 -27.09 11.35 34.82
CA ALA A 112 -26.92 10.09 34.08
C ALA A 112 -26.15 10.27 32.75
N ARG A 113 -26.44 11.35 32.00
CA ARG A 113 -25.67 11.68 30.77
C ARG A 113 -24.22 12.01 31.07
N GLN A 114 -23.96 12.69 32.18
CA GLN A 114 -22.60 13.02 32.59
C GLN A 114 -21.82 11.77 33.03
N ALA A 115 -22.45 10.88 33.80
CA ALA A 115 -21.85 9.59 34.18
C ALA A 115 -21.53 8.72 32.96
N LEU A 116 -22.43 8.65 31.96
CA LEU A 116 -22.18 7.89 30.73
C LEU A 116 -20.98 8.44 29.94
N LYS A 117 -20.79 9.76 29.93
CA LYS A 117 -19.65 10.41 29.28
C LYS A 117 -18.33 10.08 30.00
N GLU A 118 -18.35 10.10 31.33
CA GLU A 118 -17.19 9.77 32.17
C GLU A 118 -16.80 8.27 32.04
N ASP A 119 -17.79 7.37 31.98
CA ASP A 119 -17.56 5.94 31.74
C ASP A 119 -16.96 5.68 30.34
N MET A 120 -17.44 6.36 29.30
CA MET A 120 -16.87 6.26 27.96
C MET A 120 -15.42 6.77 27.89
N GLU A 121 -15.10 7.83 28.64
CA GLU A 121 -13.74 8.37 28.72
C GLU A 121 -12.79 7.42 29.46
N MET A 122 -13.26 6.74 30.51
CA MET A 122 -12.50 5.70 31.22
C MET A 122 -12.20 4.51 30.30
N ILE A 123 -13.19 4.03 29.54
CA ILE A 123 -13.00 2.96 28.56
C ILE A 123 -11.99 3.36 27.47
N SER A 124 -11.99 4.63 27.04
CA SER A 124 -10.99 5.13 26.08
C SER A 124 -9.57 5.06 26.64
N ARG A 125 -9.36 5.49 27.90
CA ARG A 125 -8.04 5.43 28.54
C ARG A 125 -7.54 4.00 28.76
N ASP A 126 -8.42 3.06 29.05
CA ASP A 126 -8.07 1.64 29.18
C ASP A 126 -7.73 1.01 27.83
N LYS A 127 -8.43 1.39 26.75
CA LYS A 127 -8.06 1.02 25.37
C LYS A 127 -6.68 1.59 24.99
N ASP A 128 -6.39 2.83 25.33
CA ASP A 128 -5.08 3.46 25.06
C ASP A 128 -3.94 2.75 25.81
N ARG A 129 -4.18 2.24 27.02
CA ARG A 129 -3.19 1.43 27.77
C ARG A 129 -2.95 0.07 27.12
N GLN A 130 -4.00 -0.59 26.63
CA GLN A 130 -3.87 -1.83 25.84
C GLN A 130 -3.19 -1.61 24.48
N THR A 131 -3.19 -0.37 23.97
CA THR A 131 -2.50 0.02 22.72
C THR A 131 -0.97 0.02 22.85
N SER A 132 -0.40 -0.20 24.03
CA SER A 132 1.05 -0.43 24.16
C SER A 132 1.51 -1.71 23.46
N ASP A 133 0.69 -2.77 23.51
CA ASP A 133 0.97 -4.03 22.79
C ASP A 133 0.79 -3.87 21.27
N PHE A 134 0.02 -2.87 20.84
CA PHE A 134 -0.11 -2.52 19.43
C PHE A 134 1.22 -2.10 18.81
N ARG A 135 2.13 -1.45 19.56
CA ARG A 135 3.42 -0.99 19.02
C ARG A 135 4.30 -2.13 18.53
N HIS A 136 4.37 -3.23 19.26
CA HIS A 136 5.13 -4.40 18.82
C HIS A 136 4.47 -5.07 17.62
N THR A 137 3.13 -5.19 17.62
CA THR A 137 2.42 -5.71 16.44
C THR A 137 2.54 -4.77 15.23
N GLU A 138 2.68 -3.47 15.46
CA GLU A 138 2.89 -2.45 14.44
C GLU A 138 4.31 -2.50 13.88
N GLU A 139 5.34 -2.67 14.72
CA GLU A 139 6.72 -2.88 14.27
C GLU A 139 6.87 -4.15 13.43
N GLU A 140 6.23 -5.26 13.84
CA GLU A 140 6.17 -6.49 13.06
C GLU A 140 5.38 -6.32 11.76
N PHE A 141 4.30 -5.54 11.79
CA PHE A 141 3.54 -5.20 10.59
C PHE A 141 4.38 -4.37 9.62
N HIS A 142 5.09 -3.34 10.09
CA HIS A 142 5.99 -2.52 9.28
C HIS A 142 7.12 -3.35 8.69
N LEU A 143 7.66 -4.32 9.44
CA LEU A 143 8.64 -5.28 8.92
C LEU A 143 8.06 -6.10 7.75
N ASN A 144 6.89 -6.69 7.96
CA ASN A 144 6.26 -7.56 6.96
C ASN A 144 5.87 -6.75 5.72
N GLN A 145 5.40 -5.52 5.90
CA GLN A 145 5.15 -4.58 4.81
C GLN A 145 6.43 -4.18 4.08
N ALA A 146 7.53 -3.93 4.80
CA ALA A 146 8.83 -3.60 4.19
C ALA A 146 9.36 -4.78 3.35
N LYS A 147 9.28 -6.01 3.88
CA LYS A 147 9.63 -7.25 3.15
C LYS A 147 8.76 -7.43 1.92
N LEU A 148 7.43 -7.27 2.05
CA LEU A 148 6.49 -7.42 0.95
C LEU A 148 6.74 -6.37 -0.14
N ARG A 149 6.94 -5.10 0.24
CA ARG A 149 7.27 -4.01 -0.69
C ARG A 149 8.60 -4.26 -1.40
N SER A 150 9.61 -4.73 -0.68
CA SER A 150 10.90 -5.12 -1.26
C SER A 150 10.72 -6.22 -2.30
N GLN A 151 9.93 -7.25 -2.00
CA GLN A 151 9.63 -8.34 -2.96
C GLN A 151 8.92 -7.82 -4.20
N ILE A 152 7.91 -6.96 -4.04
CA ILE A 152 7.16 -6.37 -5.17
C ILE A 152 8.08 -5.51 -6.05
N ARG A 153 8.91 -4.65 -5.45
CA ARG A 153 9.87 -3.80 -6.20
C ARG A 153 10.86 -4.61 -7.03
N ILE A 154 11.31 -5.73 -6.49
CA ILE A 154 12.21 -6.67 -7.17
C ILE A 154 11.50 -7.31 -8.36
N LYS A 155 10.25 -7.79 -8.18
CA LYS A 155 9.45 -8.37 -9.26
C LYS A 155 9.16 -7.37 -10.38
N GLU A 156 8.92 -6.11 -10.04
CA GLU A 156 8.65 -5.04 -11.00
C GLU A 156 9.93 -4.41 -11.62
N GLY A 157 11.12 -4.96 -11.37
CA GLY A 157 12.37 -4.51 -11.98
C GLY A 157 12.87 -3.13 -11.50
N ARG A 158 12.31 -2.62 -10.41
CA ARG A 158 12.60 -1.31 -9.81
C ARG A 158 13.14 -1.44 -8.39
N SER A 159 14.01 -2.42 -8.20
CA SER A 159 14.65 -2.72 -6.91
C SER A 159 15.56 -1.58 -6.46
N LYS A 160 15.46 -1.23 -5.17
CA LYS A 160 16.47 -0.37 -4.53
C LYS A 160 17.70 -1.19 -4.12
N PRO A 161 18.87 -0.56 -3.92
CA PRO A 161 20.05 -1.24 -3.39
C PRO A 161 19.79 -1.99 -2.08
N ILE A 162 18.99 -1.41 -1.18
CA ILE A 162 18.61 -2.07 0.08
C ILE A 162 17.80 -3.36 -0.14
N ASP A 163 16.90 -3.36 -1.12
CA ASP A 163 16.03 -4.51 -1.42
C ASP A 163 16.89 -5.70 -1.90
N LEU A 164 17.93 -5.43 -2.69
CA LEU A 164 18.88 -6.44 -3.18
C LEU A 164 19.77 -6.99 -2.05
N LEU A 165 20.23 -6.14 -1.14
CA LEU A 165 21.03 -6.54 0.02
C LEU A 165 20.21 -7.33 1.04
N ALA A 166 18.96 -6.92 1.30
CA ALA A 166 18.05 -7.67 2.17
C ALA A 166 17.70 -9.04 1.57
N ARG A 167 17.45 -9.11 0.25
CA ARG A 167 17.24 -10.38 -0.47
C ARG A 167 18.44 -11.32 -0.34
N TYR A 168 19.66 -10.78 -0.43
CA TYR A 168 20.89 -11.55 -0.32
C TYR A 168 21.02 -12.26 1.04
N ILE A 169 20.68 -11.58 2.13
CA ILE A 169 20.69 -12.18 3.47
C ILE A 169 19.56 -13.20 3.63
N GLY A 170 18.38 -12.90 3.08
CA GLY A 170 17.21 -13.79 3.14
C GLY A 170 17.42 -15.17 2.47
N PHE A 171 18.50 -15.34 1.68
CA PHE A 171 18.89 -16.64 1.12
C PHE A 171 19.39 -17.64 2.17
N GLU A 172 19.92 -17.15 3.30
CA GLU A 172 20.43 -17.99 4.40
C GLU A 172 19.29 -18.72 5.13
N ASP A 173 18.07 -18.19 5.08
CA ASP A 173 16.89 -18.78 5.72
C ASP A 173 16.31 -19.94 4.90
N PRO A 174 16.30 -21.18 5.41
CA PRO A 174 15.82 -22.36 4.67
C PRO A 174 14.33 -22.33 4.32
N LYS A 175 13.55 -21.49 5.03
CA LYS A 175 12.09 -21.36 4.91
C LYS A 175 11.65 -20.46 3.76
N ASN A 176 12.58 -19.67 3.20
CA ASN A 176 12.28 -18.80 2.10
C ASN A 176 12.39 -19.58 0.79
N GLU A 177 11.26 -20.08 0.30
CA GLU A 177 11.10 -20.60 -1.07
C GLU A 177 11.11 -19.42 -2.06
N PHE A 178 12.28 -18.84 -2.31
CA PHE A 178 12.41 -17.86 -3.39
C PHE A 178 12.74 -18.55 -4.71
N GLU A 179 12.12 -18.07 -5.78
CA GLU A 179 12.48 -18.31 -7.18
C GLU A 179 13.99 -18.25 -7.37
N GLU A 180 14.52 -19.21 -8.13
CA GLU A 180 15.92 -19.35 -8.48
C GLU A 180 16.49 -18.03 -9.02
N PHE A 181 17.25 -17.32 -8.19
CA PHE A 181 17.86 -16.04 -8.55
C PHE A 181 19.38 -16.16 -8.62
N GLU A 182 19.98 -15.40 -9.52
CA GLU A 182 21.43 -15.26 -9.64
C GLU A 182 21.98 -14.57 -8.39
N LEU A 183 22.72 -15.33 -7.57
CA LEU A 183 23.32 -14.80 -6.34
C LEU A 183 24.50 -13.90 -6.72
N GLU A 184 24.24 -12.63 -7.00
CA GLU A 184 25.29 -11.65 -7.29
C GLU A 184 26.06 -11.22 -6.02
N ASN A 185 27.28 -10.73 -6.18
CA ASN A 185 28.11 -10.28 -5.08
C ASN A 185 27.56 -8.95 -4.51
N PRO A 186 27.32 -8.82 -3.19
CA PRO A 186 26.76 -7.59 -2.60
C PRO A 186 27.54 -6.31 -2.94
N LEU A 187 28.84 -6.43 -3.22
CA LEU A 187 29.69 -5.31 -3.58
C LEU A 187 29.41 -4.75 -4.98
N THR A 188 28.82 -5.53 -5.90
CA THR A 188 28.47 -5.05 -7.25
C THR A 188 27.23 -4.17 -7.22
N TYR A 189 26.33 -4.35 -6.25
CA TYR A 189 25.19 -3.47 -6.05
C TYR A 189 25.64 -2.07 -5.56
N LEU A 190 26.63 -2.04 -4.67
CA LEU A 190 27.16 -0.80 -4.11
C LEU A 190 27.97 0.02 -5.13
N SER A 191 28.57 -0.59 -6.16
CA SER A 191 29.38 0.13 -7.15
C SER A 191 28.56 1.03 -8.09
N LYS A 192 27.24 0.83 -8.17
CA LYS A 192 26.32 1.55 -9.05
C LYS A 192 25.52 2.66 -8.33
N CYS A 193 25.74 2.87 -7.04
CA CYS A 193 24.96 3.81 -6.21
C CYS A 193 25.49 5.25 -6.30
N SER A 194 24.59 6.24 -6.26
CA SER A 194 24.91 7.66 -6.16
C SER A 194 25.15 8.10 -4.70
N MET A 195 25.59 9.36 -4.50
CA MET A 195 25.75 9.92 -3.14
C MET A 195 24.43 9.93 -2.35
N GLU A 196 23.32 10.29 -3.01
CA GLU A 196 21.99 10.30 -2.39
C GLU A 196 21.55 8.88 -2.03
N ASP A 197 21.78 7.91 -2.92
CA ASP A 197 21.47 6.50 -2.66
C ASP A 197 22.25 5.94 -1.46
N PHE A 198 23.50 6.38 -1.26
CA PHE A 198 24.31 5.96 -0.10
C PHE A 198 23.82 6.57 1.22
N GLU A 199 23.34 7.82 1.21
CA GLU A 199 22.75 8.47 2.38
C GLU A 199 21.41 7.82 2.75
N ASP A 200 20.55 7.55 1.76
CA ASP A 200 19.31 6.79 1.92
C ASP A 200 19.59 5.38 2.46
N LEU A 201 20.55 4.67 1.87
CA LEU A 201 20.91 3.32 2.26
C LEU A 201 21.45 3.27 3.70
N GLN A 202 22.15 4.31 4.16
CA GLN A 202 22.63 4.39 5.54
C GLN A 202 21.48 4.45 6.55
N GLU A 203 20.41 5.19 6.26
CA GLU A 203 19.21 5.26 7.12
C GLU A 203 18.37 3.99 7.00
N ASP A 204 18.19 3.46 5.80
CA ASP A 204 17.45 2.23 5.56
C ASP A 204 18.09 1.03 6.30
N ILE A 205 19.42 0.91 6.30
CA ILE A 205 20.11 -0.17 7.04
C ILE A 205 19.87 -0.07 8.55
N LYS A 206 19.82 1.14 9.12
CA LYS A 206 19.51 1.30 10.56
C LYS A 206 18.12 0.79 10.90
N VAL A 207 17.16 0.94 9.99
CA VAL A 207 15.82 0.38 10.14
C VAL A 207 15.88 -1.15 10.14
N TYR A 208 16.59 -1.77 9.19
CA TYR A 208 16.79 -3.22 9.18
C TYR A 208 17.53 -3.75 10.41
N GLN A 209 18.51 -3.02 10.96
CA GLN A 209 19.21 -3.39 12.19
C GLN A 209 18.28 -3.40 13.41
N ARG A 210 17.35 -2.44 13.52
CA ARG A 210 16.36 -2.44 14.60
C ARG A 210 15.41 -3.62 14.50
N ILE A 211 15.09 -4.01 13.26
CA ILE A 211 14.03 -4.99 13.00
C ILE A 211 14.54 -6.44 12.97
N GLU A 212 15.69 -6.75 12.36
CA GLU A 212 16.24 -8.13 12.30
C GLU A 212 16.98 -8.57 13.58
N GLY A 213 17.24 -7.63 14.50
CA GLY A 213 17.94 -7.90 15.75
C GLY A 213 19.41 -8.31 15.56
N LYS A 214 19.87 -9.32 16.32
CA LYS A 214 21.31 -9.67 16.39
C LYS A 214 21.82 -10.59 15.29
N LYS A 215 20.96 -11.28 14.54
CA LYS A 215 21.38 -12.37 13.63
C LYS A 215 22.30 -11.90 12.50
N ASN A 216 21.96 -10.79 11.85
CA ASN A 216 22.67 -10.29 10.67
C ASN A 216 23.40 -8.97 10.91
N ASN A 217 23.57 -8.57 12.18
CA ASN A 217 24.10 -7.26 12.52
C ASN A 217 25.55 -7.06 12.02
N GLU A 218 26.38 -8.10 12.06
CA GLU A 218 27.74 -8.06 11.52
C GLU A 218 27.78 -7.69 10.04
N TYR A 219 26.90 -8.28 9.23
CA TYR A 219 26.80 -7.97 7.80
C TYR A 219 26.36 -6.52 7.55
N TRP A 220 25.34 -6.06 8.27
CA TRP A 220 24.86 -4.69 8.14
C TRP A 220 25.91 -3.66 8.58
N ASN A 221 26.68 -3.96 9.64
CA ASN A 221 27.80 -3.14 10.06
C ASN A 221 28.93 -3.09 9.03
N ASP A 222 29.27 -4.24 8.42
CA ASP A 222 30.28 -4.30 7.37
C ASP A 222 29.87 -3.47 6.15
N ILE A 223 28.59 -3.50 5.77
CA ILE A 223 28.06 -2.65 4.70
C ILE A 223 28.08 -1.17 5.09
N LEU A 224 27.71 -0.81 6.32
CA LEU A 224 27.78 0.58 6.79
C LEU A 224 29.20 1.14 6.75
N ILE A 225 30.20 0.35 7.13
CA ILE A 225 31.62 0.74 7.05
C ILE A 225 32.01 1.00 5.59
N ILE A 226 31.58 0.15 4.66
CA ILE A 226 31.86 0.31 3.23
C ILE A 226 31.18 1.56 2.68
N ILE A 227 29.88 1.74 2.95
CA ILE A 227 29.12 2.92 2.52
C ILE A 227 29.77 4.20 3.05
N GLY A 228 30.10 4.25 4.35
CA GLY A 228 30.77 5.40 4.95
C GLY A 228 32.09 5.73 4.27
N SER A 229 32.89 4.72 3.92
CA SER A 229 34.16 4.91 3.21
C SER A 229 33.99 5.39 1.77
N GLU A 230 33.01 4.87 1.02
CA GLU A 230 32.77 5.26 -0.36
C GLU A 230 32.15 6.68 -0.41
N LEU A 231 31.30 7.00 0.56
CA LEU A 231 30.72 8.32 0.73
C LEU A 231 31.78 9.36 1.12
N LYS A 232 32.74 9.02 2.00
CA LYS A 232 33.92 9.85 2.30
C LYS A 232 34.75 10.11 1.04
N LYS A 233 35.06 9.08 0.24
CA LYS A 233 35.77 9.23 -1.04
C LYS A 233 35.02 10.09 -2.07
N LEU A 234 33.69 10.01 -2.12
CA LEU A 234 32.88 10.84 -3.02
C LEU A 234 32.85 12.30 -2.54
N LYS A 235 32.73 12.54 -1.24
CA LYS A 235 32.82 13.88 -0.64
C LYS A 235 34.20 14.49 -0.83
N ASP A 236 35.26 13.70 -0.66
CA ASP A 236 36.64 14.14 -0.84
C ASP A 236 36.95 14.41 -2.31
N ARG A 237 36.47 13.59 -3.27
CA ARG A 237 36.59 13.90 -4.71
C ARG A 237 35.88 15.20 -5.10
N ARG A 238 34.74 15.52 -4.47
CA ARG A 238 34.05 16.80 -4.68
C ARG A 238 34.84 17.99 -4.13
N ARG A 239 35.61 17.80 -3.04
CA ARG A 239 36.47 18.84 -2.44
C ARG A 239 37.83 18.95 -3.15
N ALA A 240 38.39 17.83 -3.61
CA ALA A 240 39.71 17.73 -4.25
C ALA A 240 39.78 18.38 -5.64
N GLY A 241 38.66 18.86 -6.20
CA GLY A 241 38.68 19.80 -7.33
C GLY A 241 39.31 21.16 -7.00
N MET A 242 39.69 21.41 -5.74
CA MET A 242 40.23 22.69 -5.27
C MET A 242 41.72 22.65 -4.86
N GLU A 243 42.32 21.52 -4.46
CA GLU A 243 43.74 21.45 -4.05
C GLU A 243 44.26 20.01 -4.09
N GLU A 244 45.33 19.78 -4.85
CA GLU A 244 45.97 18.47 -5.04
C GLU A 244 47.01 18.25 -3.93
N THR A 245 46.61 17.62 -2.82
CA THR A 245 47.52 17.31 -1.71
C THR A 245 48.45 16.14 -2.06
N VAL A 246 49.76 16.41 -2.05
CA VAL A 246 50.92 15.56 -2.43
C VAL A 246 51.02 14.19 -1.70
N HIS A 247 50.13 13.88 -0.75
CA HIS A 247 50.14 12.61 0.00
C HIS A 247 49.36 11.44 -0.65
N SER A 248 48.64 11.66 -1.77
CA SER A 248 47.82 10.62 -2.41
C SER A 248 48.64 9.47 -3.01
N SER A 249 49.83 9.76 -3.56
CA SER A 249 50.61 8.74 -4.28
C SER A 249 51.16 7.63 -3.37
N VAL A 250 51.53 7.95 -2.13
CA VAL A 250 51.97 6.95 -1.13
C VAL A 250 50.76 6.15 -0.64
N GLN A 251 49.61 6.80 -0.45
CA GLN A 251 48.37 6.12 -0.08
C GLN A 251 47.93 5.13 -1.16
N ASP A 252 48.05 5.47 -2.45
CA ASP A 252 47.67 4.58 -3.55
C ASP A 252 48.53 3.31 -3.65
N GLU A 253 49.83 3.39 -3.36
CA GLU A 253 50.70 2.21 -3.27
C GLU A 253 50.30 1.32 -2.09
N VAL A 254 49.98 1.91 -0.96
CA VAL A 254 49.56 1.17 0.24
C VAL A 254 48.16 0.56 0.07
N LEU A 255 47.26 1.23 -0.65
CA LEU A 255 45.95 0.67 -1.03
C LEU A 255 46.08 -0.51 -2.00
N LYS A 256 47.11 -0.58 -2.83
CA LYS A 256 47.41 -1.78 -3.64
C LYS A 256 47.84 -2.95 -2.77
N ILE A 257 48.57 -2.70 -1.68
CA ILE A 257 49.00 -3.74 -0.73
C ILE A 257 47.79 -4.37 -0.01
N PHE A 258 46.72 -3.60 0.24
CA PHE A 258 45.51 -4.14 0.86
C PHE A 258 44.59 -4.90 -0.09
N LYS A 259 44.70 -4.68 -1.40
CA LYS A 259 43.89 -5.39 -2.40
C LYS A 259 44.39 -6.82 -2.57
N GLY A 260 43.53 -7.79 -2.26
CA GLY A 260 43.77 -9.21 -2.51
C GLY A 260 44.28 -10.02 -1.31
N LYS A 261 44.49 -9.37 -0.16
CA LYS A 261 44.79 -10.06 1.11
C LYS A 261 43.56 -10.72 1.71
N SER A 262 43.77 -11.79 2.46
CA SER A 262 42.70 -12.48 3.21
C SER A 262 42.26 -11.67 4.43
N TYR A 263 41.09 -11.98 5.00
CA TYR A 263 40.64 -11.30 6.21
C TYR A 263 41.62 -11.48 7.37
N GLU A 264 42.15 -12.70 7.54
CA GLU A 264 43.13 -13.02 8.59
C GLU A 264 44.43 -12.22 8.44
N GLU A 265 44.92 -12.05 7.21
CA GLU A 265 46.09 -11.22 6.92
C GLU A 265 45.83 -9.74 7.24
N LEU A 266 44.63 -9.24 6.94
CA LEU A 266 44.24 -7.86 7.26
C LEU A 266 44.13 -7.63 8.77
N VAL A 267 43.61 -8.59 9.54
CA VAL A 267 43.57 -8.52 11.01
C VAL A 267 44.99 -8.55 11.61
N ASN A 268 45.90 -9.33 11.04
CA ASN A 268 47.30 -9.32 11.47
C ASN A 268 48.00 -7.98 11.16
N LEU A 269 47.64 -7.34 10.04
CA LEU A 269 48.09 -5.99 9.71
C LEU A 269 47.51 -4.94 10.65
N GLU A 270 46.22 -5.05 11.01
CA GLU A 270 45.56 -4.19 11.99
C GLU A 270 46.31 -4.23 13.33
N ARG A 271 46.56 -5.43 13.88
CA ARG A 271 47.34 -5.58 15.13
C ARG A 271 48.77 -5.04 15.01
N SER A 272 49.41 -5.21 13.85
CA SER A 272 50.77 -4.70 13.63
C SER A 272 50.79 -3.17 13.60
N ILE A 273 49.79 -2.54 12.97
CA ILE A 273 49.62 -1.09 12.90
C ILE A 273 49.27 -0.54 14.29
N GLU A 274 48.31 -1.14 15.00
CA GLU A 274 47.96 -0.76 16.38
C GLU A 274 49.16 -0.88 17.33
N SER A 275 49.96 -1.94 17.21
CA SER A 275 51.19 -2.10 17.99
C SER A 275 52.23 -1.01 17.67
N ARG A 276 52.33 -0.56 16.40
CA ARG A 276 53.22 0.56 16.01
C ARG A 276 52.72 1.90 16.50
N ILE A 277 51.40 2.12 16.56
CA ILE A 277 50.78 3.32 17.14
C ILE A 277 51.03 3.34 18.66
N ASN A 278 50.76 2.22 19.34
CA ASN A 278 50.91 2.11 20.80
C ASN A 278 52.38 2.16 21.27
N ASN A 279 53.32 1.65 20.47
CA ASN A 279 54.76 1.70 20.74
C ASN A 279 55.46 2.86 20.02
N ALA A 280 54.73 3.92 19.63
CA ALA A 280 55.29 5.03 18.87
C ALA A 280 56.40 5.75 19.66
N GLY A 281 57.65 5.65 19.16
CA GLY A 281 58.78 6.44 19.63
C GLY A 281 58.79 7.85 19.02
N ARG A 282 59.67 8.74 19.54
CA ARG A 282 59.92 10.06 18.91
C ARG A 282 60.38 9.87 17.46
N GLY A 283 59.55 10.25 16.50
CA GLY A 283 59.85 10.20 15.06
C GLY A 283 58.91 9.33 14.23
N VAL A 284 57.98 8.60 14.85
CA VAL A 284 56.90 7.88 14.13
C VAL A 284 55.74 8.83 13.89
N ASP A 285 55.31 8.97 12.64
CA ASP A 285 54.13 9.75 12.27
C ASP A 285 52.85 9.01 12.66
N VAL A 286 52.34 9.30 13.86
CA VAL A 286 51.12 8.69 14.40
C VAL A 286 49.90 9.00 13.52
N ALA A 287 49.81 10.21 12.96
CA ALA A 287 48.67 10.62 12.13
C ALA A 287 48.62 9.82 10.81
N TYR A 288 49.78 9.52 10.22
CA TYR A 288 49.86 8.60 9.09
C TYR A 288 49.32 7.21 9.44
N TRP A 289 49.75 6.60 10.55
CA TRP A 289 49.28 5.27 10.94
C TRP A 289 47.80 5.24 11.35
N GLU A 290 47.28 6.29 11.97
CA GLU A 290 45.85 6.44 12.27
C GLU A 290 45.01 6.57 10.98
N SER A 291 45.44 7.38 10.02
CA SER A 291 44.76 7.46 8.71
C SER A 291 44.83 6.14 7.95
N LEU A 292 45.93 5.40 8.10
CA LEU A 292 46.10 4.10 7.49
C LEU A 292 45.16 3.06 8.09
N LEU A 293 45.01 3.08 9.42
CA LEU A 293 44.06 2.23 10.15
C LEU A 293 42.61 2.54 9.73
N GLU A 294 42.24 3.82 9.63
CA GLU A 294 40.92 4.23 9.13
C GLU A 294 40.66 3.72 7.70
N SER A 295 41.70 3.74 6.85
CA SER A 295 41.62 3.22 5.48
C SER A 295 41.55 1.70 5.39
N LEU A 296 41.95 0.96 6.44
CA LEU A 296 42.02 -0.50 6.48
C LEU A 296 40.64 -1.14 6.75
N HIS A 297 39.83 -0.55 7.64
CA HIS A 297 38.53 -1.11 8.03
C HIS A 297 37.58 -1.40 6.83
N PRO A 298 37.49 -0.54 5.79
CA PRO A 298 36.70 -0.84 4.60
C PRO A 298 37.20 -2.05 3.81
N PHE A 299 38.51 -2.31 3.79
CA PHE A 299 39.05 -3.51 3.14
C PHE A 299 38.76 -4.77 3.95
N MET A 300 38.85 -4.69 5.28
CA MET A 300 38.44 -5.79 6.16
C MET A 300 36.95 -6.13 6.00
N ALA A 301 36.08 -5.12 5.93
CA ALA A 301 34.66 -5.31 5.67
C ALA A 301 34.41 -5.94 4.28
N LYS A 302 35.09 -5.44 3.23
CA LYS A 302 35.01 -6.03 1.88
C LYS A 302 35.50 -7.48 1.84
N ALA A 303 36.56 -7.82 2.58
CA ALA A 303 37.09 -9.18 2.68
C ALA A 303 36.08 -10.12 3.38
N ARG A 304 35.48 -9.69 4.50
CA ARG A 304 34.43 -10.46 5.21
C ARG A 304 33.21 -10.72 4.33
N ILE A 305 32.74 -9.71 3.60
CA ILE A 305 31.61 -9.89 2.67
C ILE A 305 31.97 -10.87 1.55
N LYS A 306 33.19 -10.82 1.01
CA LYS A 306 33.66 -11.79 0.00
C LYS A 306 33.72 -13.21 0.56
N GLU A 307 34.26 -13.41 1.75
CA GLU A 307 34.29 -14.73 2.40
C GLU A 307 32.88 -15.24 2.71
N LYS A 308 31.98 -14.38 3.19
CA LYS A 308 30.55 -14.72 3.38
C LYS A 308 29.92 -15.12 2.04
N HIS A 309 30.20 -14.39 0.97
CA HIS A 309 29.71 -14.69 -0.38
C HIS A 309 30.22 -16.05 -0.90
N SER A 310 31.51 -16.34 -0.75
CA SER A 310 32.08 -17.64 -1.10
C SER A 310 31.42 -18.79 -0.32
N ARG A 311 31.16 -18.60 0.98
CA ARG A 311 30.40 -19.58 1.78
C ARG A 311 28.97 -19.77 1.29
N MET A 312 28.28 -18.70 0.92
CA MET A 312 26.91 -18.81 0.41
C MET A 312 26.84 -19.43 -0.98
N LEU A 313 27.81 -19.18 -1.86
CA LEU A 313 27.95 -19.89 -3.13
C LEU A 313 28.16 -21.39 -2.91
N GLN A 314 28.99 -21.78 -1.94
CA GLN A 314 29.16 -23.19 -1.58
C GLN A 314 27.86 -23.83 -1.06
N LEU A 315 27.08 -23.10 -0.24
CA LEU A 315 25.77 -23.55 0.22
C LEU A 315 24.76 -23.68 -0.92
N LYS A 316 24.73 -22.71 -1.86
CA LYS A 316 23.89 -22.77 -3.07
C LYS A 316 24.25 -23.98 -3.92
N LEU A 317 25.55 -24.21 -4.18
CA LEU A 317 26.02 -25.39 -4.92
C LEU A 317 25.64 -26.70 -4.22
N LYS A 318 25.72 -26.74 -2.88
CA LYS A 318 25.30 -27.91 -2.10
C LYS A 318 23.80 -28.16 -2.24
N ARG A 319 22.97 -27.12 -2.16
CA ARG A 319 21.51 -27.20 -2.31
C ARG A 319 21.12 -27.70 -3.71
N ILE A 320 21.75 -27.16 -4.77
CA ILE A 320 21.52 -27.62 -6.15
C ILE A 320 21.91 -29.10 -6.29
N ARG A 321 23.05 -29.53 -5.74
CA ARG A 321 23.44 -30.95 -5.76
C ARG A 321 22.44 -31.84 -5.02
N GLU A 322 21.94 -31.41 -3.87
CA GLU A 322 20.93 -32.16 -3.11
C GLU A 322 19.60 -32.26 -3.85
N GLU A 323 19.19 -31.21 -4.57
CA GLU A 323 18.00 -31.20 -5.42
C GLU A 323 18.16 -32.13 -6.62
N GLN A 324 19.29 -32.05 -7.33
CA GLN A 324 19.64 -33.00 -8.39
C GLN A 324 19.64 -34.45 -7.90
N MET A 325 20.19 -34.72 -6.72
CA MET A 325 20.17 -36.06 -6.11
C MET A 325 18.74 -36.53 -5.77
N ARG A 326 17.85 -35.62 -5.35
CA ARG A 326 16.43 -35.96 -5.10
C ARG A 326 15.66 -36.21 -6.38
N GLU A 327 15.87 -35.42 -7.42
CA GLU A 327 15.25 -35.63 -8.72
C GLU A 327 15.72 -36.95 -9.34
N MET A 328 17.01 -37.27 -9.25
CA MET A 328 17.54 -38.58 -9.66
C MET A 328 16.91 -39.72 -8.85
N ALA A 329 16.73 -39.57 -7.54
CA ALA A 329 16.09 -40.58 -6.70
C ALA A 329 14.58 -40.75 -6.97
N LYS A 330 13.87 -39.67 -7.30
CA LYS A 330 12.46 -39.74 -7.74
C LYS A 330 12.35 -40.43 -9.10
N HIS A 331 13.22 -40.06 -10.04
CA HIS A 331 13.25 -40.66 -11.37
C HIS A 331 13.63 -42.15 -11.32
N GLU A 332 14.48 -42.56 -10.36
CA GLU A 332 14.81 -43.97 -10.08
C GLU A 332 13.64 -44.74 -9.43
N GLN A 333 12.81 -44.07 -8.62
CA GLN A 333 11.58 -44.66 -8.06
C GLN A 333 10.45 -44.77 -9.09
N GLU A 334 10.32 -43.80 -10.00
CA GLU A 334 9.30 -43.79 -11.06
C GLU A 334 9.67 -44.71 -12.23
N SER A 335 10.95 -44.91 -12.54
CA SER A 335 11.42 -45.79 -13.62
C SER A 335 11.42 -47.28 -13.27
N GLY A 336 10.47 -47.74 -12.44
CA GLY A 336 10.40 -49.07 -11.84
C GLY A 336 10.83 -50.24 -12.74
N LEU A 337 12.13 -50.55 -12.70
CA LEU A 337 12.72 -51.80 -13.17
C LEU A 337 13.72 -52.25 -12.10
N GLY A 338 13.21 -52.97 -11.11
CA GLY A 338 14.04 -53.62 -10.12
C GLY A 338 14.90 -54.70 -10.78
N SER A 339 16.22 -54.56 -10.72
CA SER A 339 17.13 -55.71 -10.62
C SER A 339 18.51 -55.29 -10.11
N SER A 340 18.75 -55.61 -8.84
CA SER A 340 19.96 -56.22 -8.29
C SER A 340 21.25 -56.21 -9.12
N LEU A 341 22.28 -55.47 -8.67
CA LEU A 341 23.59 -56.06 -8.36
C LEU A 341 24.55 -55.11 -7.58
N SER A 342 25.03 -55.64 -6.45
CA SER A 342 26.40 -55.56 -5.89
C SER A 342 27.06 -54.23 -5.48
N THR A 343 27.27 -54.12 -4.16
CA THR A 343 28.57 -54.14 -3.48
C THR A 343 29.70 -53.14 -3.85
N ALA A 344 30.08 -52.37 -2.82
CA ALA A 344 31.43 -51.91 -2.43
C ALA A 344 31.97 -50.52 -2.84
N LYS A 345 32.12 -49.71 -1.79
CA LYS A 345 33.34 -48.99 -1.33
C LYS A 345 33.93 -47.83 -2.15
N LYS A 346 34.11 -46.75 -1.38
CA LYS A 346 35.22 -45.75 -1.36
C LYS A 346 35.18 -44.60 -2.37
N ALA A 347 35.16 -43.39 -1.80
CA ALA A 347 35.75 -42.19 -2.40
C ALA A 347 37.21 -42.42 -2.81
N PRO A 348 37.72 -41.67 -3.81
CA PRO A 348 38.70 -40.64 -3.42
C PRO A 348 38.67 -39.31 -4.22
N ILE A 349 39.38 -38.39 -3.59
CA ILE A 349 39.82 -37.01 -3.84
C ILE A 349 40.53 -36.74 -5.21
N VAL A 350 40.08 -35.65 -5.87
CA VAL A 350 40.79 -34.51 -6.53
C VAL A 350 42.07 -34.74 -7.38
N LYS A 351 42.04 -34.30 -8.66
CA LYS A 351 42.92 -33.21 -9.21
C LYS A 351 42.70 -32.89 -10.71
N LYS A 352 42.49 -31.57 -10.95
CA LYS A 352 42.97 -30.67 -12.03
C LYS A 352 42.61 -30.87 -13.53
N VAL A 353 41.82 -29.88 -14.01
CA VAL A 353 42.08 -28.90 -15.11
C VAL A 353 42.29 -29.45 -16.52
N GLU A 354 41.36 -29.18 -17.46
CA GLU A 354 41.43 -28.09 -18.47
C GLU A 354 40.21 -28.12 -19.44
N LYS A 355 39.82 -26.92 -19.90
CA LYS A 355 39.05 -26.57 -21.12
C LYS A 355 37.53 -26.80 -21.18
N MET A 356 36.83 -25.67 -21.25
CA MET A 356 35.44 -25.48 -21.64
C MET A 356 35.30 -25.70 -23.15
N GLU A 357 34.41 -26.59 -23.55
CA GLU A 357 33.69 -26.51 -24.83
C GLU A 357 32.20 -26.74 -24.55
N VAL A 358 31.43 -25.76 -25.03
CA VAL A 358 29.98 -25.59 -25.24
C VAL A 358 29.09 -26.81 -24.94
N ASP A 359 28.21 -26.65 -23.94
CA ASP A 359 27.15 -27.61 -23.57
C ASP A 359 25.92 -27.39 -24.47
N GLU A 360 25.49 -28.46 -25.15
CA GLU A 360 24.25 -28.57 -25.92
C GLU A 360 23.01 -28.57 -25.02
N SER A 361 21.95 -27.94 -25.49
CA SER A 361 20.60 -27.89 -24.90
C SER A 361 20.00 -29.28 -24.60
N PRO A 362 19.21 -29.44 -23.52
CA PRO A 362 18.65 -30.73 -23.13
C PRO A 362 17.40 -31.06 -23.95
N LYS A 363 17.40 -32.21 -24.64
CA LYS A 363 16.21 -32.78 -25.30
C LYS A 363 15.23 -33.33 -24.24
N LEU A 364 14.03 -32.76 -24.17
CA LEU A 364 12.88 -33.30 -23.44
C LEU A 364 12.51 -34.69 -24.00
N LYS A 365 12.39 -35.69 -23.13
CA LYS A 365 11.74 -36.97 -23.44
C LYS A 365 10.28 -36.89 -22.98
N SER A 366 9.34 -36.74 -23.92
CA SER A 366 7.92 -36.98 -23.66
C SER A 366 7.62 -38.46 -23.83
N THR A 367 7.37 -39.18 -22.74
CA THR A 367 6.81 -40.53 -22.75
C THR A 367 5.29 -40.42 -22.93
N VAL A 368 4.83 -40.59 -24.17
CA VAL A 368 3.41 -40.84 -24.49
C VAL A 368 3.33 -42.28 -24.97
N GLU A 369 2.57 -43.13 -24.28
CA GLU A 369 2.28 -44.49 -24.74
C GLU A 369 1.39 -44.41 -25.99
N LEU A 370 1.90 -44.92 -27.12
CA LEU A 370 1.23 -44.91 -28.43
C LEU A 370 0.49 -46.24 -28.64
N ASN A 371 -0.64 -46.21 -29.36
CA ASN A 371 -1.46 -47.39 -29.61
C ASN A 371 -0.84 -48.31 -30.68
N GLU A 372 -1.24 -49.59 -30.72
CA GLU A 372 -0.75 -50.58 -31.71
C GLU A 372 -0.97 -50.17 -33.19
N GLU A 373 -1.92 -49.26 -33.45
CA GLU A 373 -2.17 -48.67 -34.78
C GLU A 373 -1.13 -47.60 -35.14
N ASP A 374 -0.68 -46.81 -34.16
CA ASP A 374 0.38 -45.80 -34.30
C ASP A 374 1.75 -46.47 -34.44
N GLU A 375 1.96 -47.61 -33.79
CA GLU A 375 3.18 -48.42 -33.90
C GLU A 375 3.33 -49.01 -35.31
N LYS A 376 2.22 -49.43 -35.94
CA LYS A 376 2.19 -49.85 -37.35
C LYS A 376 2.41 -48.70 -38.34
N LEU A 377 1.93 -47.49 -38.04
CA LEU A 377 2.22 -46.29 -38.83
C LEU A 377 3.70 -45.88 -38.73
N LEU A 378 4.29 -45.98 -37.54
CA LEU A 378 5.73 -45.79 -37.29
C LEU A 378 6.59 -46.81 -38.03
N GLU A 379 6.16 -48.07 -38.10
CA GLU A 379 6.88 -49.13 -38.82
C GLU A 379 6.78 -49.00 -40.35
N MET A 380 5.70 -48.40 -40.85
CA MET A 380 5.53 -48.07 -42.28
C MET A 380 6.31 -46.81 -42.68
N SER A 381 6.47 -45.85 -41.76
CA SER A 381 7.33 -44.66 -41.92
C SER A 381 8.83 -44.98 -41.85
N ARG A 382 9.22 -46.15 -41.35
CA ARG A 382 10.58 -46.71 -41.45
C ARG A 382 10.93 -47.25 -42.85
N SER A 383 10.22 -46.79 -43.89
CA SER A 383 10.68 -46.97 -45.26
C SER A 383 12.04 -46.28 -45.42
N LYS A 384 13.08 -47.03 -45.78
CA LYS A 384 14.42 -46.48 -46.00
C LYS A 384 14.33 -45.31 -46.98
N LEU A 385 14.74 -44.12 -46.54
CA LEU A 385 14.88 -42.97 -47.43
C LEU A 385 15.82 -43.34 -48.59
N PRO A 386 15.50 -42.94 -49.82
CA PRO A 386 16.31 -43.29 -51.00
C PRO A 386 17.72 -42.68 -50.96
N PHE A 387 17.95 -41.64 -50.15
CA PHE A 387 19.24 -41.02 -49.91
C PHE A 387 19.33 -40.44 -48.49
N SER A 388 20.55 -40.25 -47.98
CA SER A 388 20.81 -39.60 -46.68
C SER A 388 20.56 -38.10 -46.77
N VAL A 389 20.00 -37.51 -45.72
CA VAL A 389 19.78 -36.06 -45.60
C VAL A 389 21.09 -35.27 -45.71
N GLU A 390 22.18 -35.82 -45.16
CA GLU A 390 23.52 -35.23 -45.22
C GLU A 390 24.09 -35.18 -46.64
N ASP A 391 23.68 -36.10 -47.50
CA ASP A 391 24.09 -36.13 -48.91
C ASP A 391 23.23 -35.20 -49.77
N PHE A 392 22.02 -34.87 -49.33
CA PHE A 392 21.16 -33.86 -49.96
C PHE A 392 21.62 -32.43 -49.68
N GLU A 393 22.06 -32.15 -48.45
CA GLU A 393 22.51 -30.81 -48.06
C GLU A 393 23.82 -30.39 -48.76
N LYS A 394 24.69 -31.36 -49.06
CA LYS A 394 25.97 -31.15 -49.79
C LYS A 394 25.81 -30.82 -51.28
N ILE A 395 24.60 -30.90 -51.84
CA ILE A 395 24.36 -30.56 -53.24
C ILE A 395 24.38 -29.04 -53.38
N GLU A 396 25.27 -28.49 -54.21
CA GLU A 396 25.35 -27.04 -54.44
C GLU A 396 24.37 -26.54 -55.52
N ASP A 397 23.93 -27.41 -56.43
CA ASP A 397 22.98 -27.05 -57.50
C ASP A 397 21.52 -27.19 -57.03
N ASP A 398 20.82 -26.06 -56.95
CA ASP A 398 19.42 -25.99 -56.54
C ASP A 398 18.48 -26.80 -57.45
N LYS A 399 18.84 -26.97 -58.74
CA LYS A 399 18.03 -27.78 -59.66
C LYS A 399 18.07 -29.26 -59.31
N GLU A 400 19.24 -29.77 -58.93
CA GLU A 400 19.39 -31.17 -58.51
C GLU A 400 18.69 -31.44 -57.18
N LYS A 401 18.65 -30.44 -56.28
CA LYS A 401 17.85 -30.50 -55.05
C LYS A 401 16.36 -30.60 -55.34
N GLU A 402 15.86 -29.77 -56.26
CA GLU A 402 14.45 -29.76 -56.63
C GLU A 402 14.02 -31.08 -57.31
N GLU A 403 14.85 -31.65 -58.18
CA GLU A 403 14.60 -32.94 -58.81
C GLU A 403 14.58 -34.10 -57.80
N LYS A 404 15.52 -34.10 -56.85
CA LYS A 404 15.53 -35.10 -55.78
C LYS A 404 14.32 -34.94 -54.86
N TRP A 405 13.97 -33.70 -54.49
CA TRP A 405 12.78 -33.42 -53.68
C TRP A 405 11.49 -33.87 -54.38
N ALA A 406 11.36 -33.62 -55.68
CA ALA A 406 10.21 -34.04 -56.49
C ALA A 406 10.11 -35.57 -56.68
N SER A 407 11.21 -36.30 -56.47
CA SER A 407 11.24 -37.76 -56.61
C SER A 407 10.71 -38.53 -55.38
N LEU A 408 10.47 -37.85 -54.25
CA LEU A 408 9.98 -38.48 -53.02
C LEU A 408 8.45 -38.69 -53.06
N ASN A 409 8.02 -39.87 -52.62
CA ASN A 409 6.60 -40.13 -52.35
C ASN A 409 6.15 -39.37 -51.09
N GLU A 410 4.84 -39.13 -50.93
CA GLU A 410 4.26 -38.35 -49.82
C GLU A 410 4.75 -38.81 -48.43
N HIS A 411 4.76 -40.12 -48.16
CA HIS A 411 5.27 -40.68 -46.90
C HIS A 411 6.81 -40.58 -46.74
N GLN A 412 7.55 -40.63 -47.85
CA GLN A 412 9.01 -40.46 -47.82
C GLN A 412 9.37 -38.99 -47.62
N LEU A 413 8.60 -38.08 -48.20
CA LEU A 413 8.74 -36.64 -48.04
C LEU A 413 8.52 -36.24 -46.59
N GLU A 414 7.50 -36.80 -45.94
CA GLU A 414 7.22 -36.57 -44.52
C GLU A 414 8.36 -37.07 -43.63
N ALA A 415 8.86 -38.29 -43.86
CA ALA A 415 10.02 -38.82 -43.14
C ALA A 415 11.29 -37.98 -43.36
N PHE A 416 11.54 -37.55 -44.60
CA PHE A 416 12.66 -36.70 -44.96
C PHE A 416 12.59 -35.32 -44.28
N ALA A 417 11.40 -34.71 -44.24
CA ALA A 417 11.18 -33.43 -43.58
C ALA A 417 11.39 -33.51 -42.06
N ILE A 418 10.97 -34.63 -41.43
CA ILE A 418 11.21 -34.89 -40.00
C ILE A 418 12.71 -35.04 -39.72
N GLU A 419 13.46 -35.74 -40.58
CA GLU A 419 14.90 -35.93 -40.41
C GLU A 419 15.69 -34.64 -40.65
N MET A 420 15.33 -33.84 -41.67
CA MET A 420 15.83 -32.46 -41.87
C MET A 420 15.55 -31.57 -40.65
N TYR A 421 14.36 -31.67 -40.06
CA TYR A 421 14.01 -30.93 -38.85
C TYR A 421 14.88 -31.36 -37.64
N ASN A 422 15.10 -32.66 -37.47
CA ASN A 422 15.93 -33.16 -36.37
C ASN A 422 17.40 -32.73 -36.50
N LEU A 423 17.89 -32.55 -37.73
CA LEU A 423 19.25 -32.06 -38.00
C LEU A 423 19.37 -30.54 -37.81
N GLY A 424 18.43 -29.75 -38.34
CA GLY A 424 18.55 -28.29 -38.39
C GLY A 424 17.73 -27.50 -37.36
N GLN A 425 16.79 -28.13 -36.64
CA GLN A 425 15.84 -27.53 -35.68
C GLN A 425 15.13 -26.24 -36.18
N TYR A 426 15.01 -26.04 -37.50
CA TYR A 426 14.61 -24.77 -38.14
C TYR A 426 15.42 -23.54 -37.68
N SER A 427 16.64 -23.72 -37.17
CA SER A 427 17.53 -22.58 -36.95
C SER A 427 18.02 -22.06 -38.30
N PRO A 428 17.86 -20.75 -38.59
CA PRO A 428 18.39 -20.17 -39.83
C PRO A 428 19.89 -20.45 -39.93
N THR A 429 20.35 -20.94 -41.09
CA THR A 429 21.78 -21.09 -41.34
C THR A 429 22.40 -19.70 -41.54
N TYR A 430 23.58 -19.48 -40.97
CA TYR A 430 24.30 -18.24 -41.17
C TYR A 430 24.78 -18.17 -42.62
N GLY A 431 24.25 -17.20 -43.38
CA GLY A 431 24.73 -16.90 -44.72
C GLY A 431 26.10 -16.22 -44.68
N ASP A 432 26.96 -16.54 -45.65
CA ASP A 432 28.24 -15.84 -45.79
C ASP A 432 28.02 -14.42 -46.34
N GLY A 433 28.89 -13.47 -45.98
CA GLY A 433 28.78 -12.06 -46.36
C GLY A 433 28.79 -11.84 -47.88
N SER A 434 29.37 -12.78 -48.63
CA SER A 434 29.38 -12.78 -50.11
C SER A 434 28.01 -13.04 -50.74
N ASN A 435 27.07 -13.64 -50.00
CA ASN A 435 25.72 -13.97 -50.48
C ASN A 435 24.72 -12.85 -50.19
N THR A 436 25.16 -11.74 -49.60
CA THR A 436 24.30 -10.58 -49.34
C THR A 436 24.00 -9.81 -50.64
N MET A 437 22.77 -9.31 -50.75
CA MET A 437 22.36 -8.53 -51.93
C MET A 437 23.24 -7.27 -52.03
N PRO A 438 23.78 -6.91 -53.21
CA PRO A 438 24.64 -5.74 -53.34
C PRO A 438 23.96 -4.46 -52.83
N GLY A 439 24.57 -3.79 -51.83
CA GLY A 439 24.05 -2.56 -51.23
C GLY A 439 23.52 -2.69 -49.80
N ILE A 440 23.49 -3.90 -49.23
CA ILE A 440 23.19 -4.10 -47.81
C ILE A 440 24.48 -3.89 -47.01
N GLU A 441 24.49 -2.93 -46.09
CA GLU A 441 25.61 -2.74 -45.15
C GLU A 441 25.62 -3.88 -44.13
N VAL A 442 26.65 -4.72 -44.17
CA VAL A 442 26.88 -5.77 -43.18
C VAL A 442 27.53 -5.13 -41.96
N ILE A 443 26.78 -5.03 -40.86
CA ILE A 443 27.25 -4.43 -39.61
C ILE A 443 28.00 -5.52 -38.81
N PRO A 444 29.22 -5.23 -38.30
CA PRO A 444 29.92 -6.14 -37.40
C PRO A 444 29.15 -6.38 -36.10
N GLU A 445 29.21 -7.60 -35.56
CA GLU A 445 28.51 -7.98 -34.32
C GLU A 445 28.77 -7.01 -33.17
N GLU A 446 30.03 -6.58 -32.99
CA GLU A 446 30.41 -5.63 -31.92
C GLU A 446 29.72 -4.27 -32.07
N GLU A 447 29.58 -3.76 -33.29
CA GLU A 447 28.91 -2.48 -33.55
C GLU A 447 27.40 -2.58 -33.35
N ASP A 448 26.80 -3.70 -33.74
CA ASP A 448 25.38 -3.94 -33.55
C ASP A 448 25.03 -4.08 -32.06
N VAL A 449 25.83 -4.81 -31.29
CA VAL A 449 25.70 -4.90 -29.82
C VAL A 449 25.82 -3.52 -29.18
N LEU A 450 26.82 -2.72 -29.57
CA LEU A 450 26.98 -1.35 -29.06
C LEU A 450 25.81 -0.44 -29.43
N ARG A 451 25.24 -0.61 -30.63
CA ARG A 451 24.05 0.12 -31.08
C ARG A 451 22.82 -0.27 -30.26
N PHE A 452 22.62 -1.57 -30.01
CA PHE A 452 21.57 -2.10 -29.14
C PHE A 452 21.71 -1.63 -27.70
N GLU A 453 22.92 -1.62 -27.14
CA GLU A 453 23.18 -1.13 -25.78
C GLU A 453 22.90 0.37 -25.64
N LYS A 454 23.33 1.18 -26.62
CA LYS A 454 23.01 2.61 -26.67
C LYS A 454 21.51 2.86 -26.76
N ALA A 455 20.79 2.08 -27.59
CA ALA A 455 19.33 2.17 -27.71
C ALA A 455 18.61 1.75 -26.41
N ARG A 456 19.08 0.69 -25.74
CA ARG A 456 18.59 0.28 -24.42
C ARG A 456 18.84 1.36 -23.37
N LEU A 457 20.03 1.95 -23.34
CA LEU A 457 20.37 3.01 -22.39
C LEU A 457 19.52 4.27 -22.63
N ALA A 458 19.27 4.63 -23.89
CA ALA A 458 18.42 5.75 -24.27
C ALA A 458 16.95 5.51 -23.88
N ASN A 459 16.40 4.32 -24.13
CA ASN A 459 15.03 3.97 -23.72
C ASN A 459 14.91 3.83 -22.18
N ARG A 460 15.94 3.34 -21.49
CA ARG A 460 15.98 3.25 -20.02
C ARG A 460 16.03 4.63 -19.36
N LYS A 461 16.69 5.61 -19.99
CA LYS A 461 16.64 7.03 -19.58
C LYS A 461 15.34 7.73 -19.98
N ALA A 462 14.62 7.22 -20.98
CA ALA A 462 13.36 7.78 -21.47
C ALA A 462 12.12 7.36 -20.66
N GLY A 463 12.28 6.94 -19.41
CA GLY A 463 11.18 6.74 -18.45
C GLY A 463 10.42 8.03 -18.09
N PHE A 464 10.90 9.19 -18.53
CA PHE A 464 10.15 10.43 -18.56
C PHE A 464 10.77 11.35 -19.62
N LYS A 465 10.10 11.59 -20.75
CA LYS A 465 10.48 12.74 -21.58
C LYS A 465 10.21 13.99 -20.73
N PRO A 466 11.22 14.84 -20.43
CA PRO A 466 10.97 16.11 -19.76
C PRO A 466 9.92 16.90 -20.56
N MET A 467 9.00 17.57 -19.85
CA MET A 467 7.91 18.31 -20.50
C MET A 467 8.50 19.31 -21.49
N ASN A 468 7.99 19.31 -22.72
CA ASN A 468 8.32 20.34 -23.69
C ASN A 468 7.80 21.69 -23.13
N PRO A 469 8.48 22.84 -23.29
CA PRO A 469 8.01 24.12 -22.73
C PRO A 469 6.58 24.48 -23.12
N ARG A 470 6.13 24.03 -24.30
CA ARG A 470 4.75 24.14 -24.78
C ARG A 470 3.76 23.30 -23.97
N GLU A 471 4.15 22.10 -23.54
CA GLU A 471 3.35 21.22 -22.69
C GLU A 471 3.24 21.76 -21.26
N GLU A 472 4.33 22.33 -20.74
CA GLU A 472 4.33 22.95 -19.41
C GLU A 472 3.42 24.18 -19.36
N ALA A 473 3.45 25.02 -20.40
CA ALA A 473 2.53 26.15 -20.54
C ALA A 473 1.06 25.69 -20.62
N MET A 474 0.77 24.62 -21.37
CA MET A 474 -0.57 24.05 -21.45
C MET A 474 -1.05 23.50 -20.10
N LEU A 475 -0.16 22.86 -19.34
CA LEU A 475 -0.47 22.36 -17.99
C LEU A 475 -0.65 23.51 -16.98
N GLN A 476 0.11 24.59 -17.10
CA GLN A 476 -0.04 25.80 -16.28
C GLN A 476 -1.38 26.50 -16.56
N ILE A 477 -1.78 26.63 -17.82
CA ILE A 477 -3.12 27.16 -18.20
C ILE A 477 -4.21 26.24 -17.65
N ALA A 478 -4.04 24.92 -17.76
CA ALA A 478 -4.97 23.96 -17.20
C ALA A 478 -5.00 23.96 -15.67
N LYS A 479 -3.94 24.40 -14.98
CA LYS A 479 -3.88 24.61 -13.51
C LYS A 479 -4.48 25.95 -13.09
N GLN A 480 -4.45 26.97 -13.95
CA GLN A 480 -4.97 28.31 -13.70
C GLN A 480 -6.52 28.27 -13.65
N GLY A 481 -7.06 28.16 -12.43
CA GLY A 481 -8.50 28.01 -12.17
C GLY A 481 -8.86 26.91 -11.17
N MET A 482 -7.93 26.48 -10.31
CA MET A 482 -8.26 25.62 -9.17
C MET A 482 -8.99 26.44 -8.10
N SER A 483 -10.29 26.21 -7.95
CA SER A 483 -11.01 26.53 -6.70
C SER A 483 -10.87 25.35 -5.73
N GLY A 484 -11.05 25.58 -4.43
CA GLY A 484 -10.83 24.57 -3.37
C GLY A 484 -11.77 23.36 -3.39
N GLU A 485 -12.72 23.27 -4.33
CA GLU A 485 -13.70 22.17 -4.44
C GLU A 485 -13.33 21.13 -5.53
N GLU A 486 -12.25 21.37 -6.27
CA GLU A 486 -11.79 20.51 -7.37
C GLU A 486 -10.57 19.67 -6.97
N ILE A 487 -10.66 18.35 -7.10
CA ILE A 487 -9.59 17.39 -6.78
C ILE A 487 -9.01 16.83 -8.08
N SER A 488 -7.69 16.67 -8.17
CA SER A 488 -7.04 16.00 -9.31
C SER A 488 -7.40 14.51 -9.34
N PHE A 489 -7.78 14.00 -10.51
CA PHE A 489 -8.21 12.61 -10.69
C PHE A 489 -7.35 11.92 -11.75
N SER A 490 -6.86 10.72 -11.42
CA SER A 490 -5.89 9.98 -12.25
C SER A 490 -6.17 8.48 -12.32
N ASP A 491 -7.39 8.04 -12.02
CA ASP A 491 -7.75 6.62 -12.08
C ASP A 491 -8.07 6.21 -13.53
N GLU A 492 -7.03 5.83 -14.26
CA GLU A 492 -7.10 5.27 -15.62
C GLU A 492 -7.58 3.81 -15.56
N GLN A 493 -8.50 3.45 -16.45
CA GLN A 493 -8.99 2.08 -16.59
C GLN A 493 -8.21 1.38 -17.70
N ASP A 494 -7.64 0.21 -17.41
CA ASP A 494 -6.93 -0.59 -18.42
C ASP A 494 -7.92 -1.10 -19.48
N ILE A 495 -7.69 -0.70 -20.75
CA ILE A 495 -8.51 -1.08 -21.91
C ILE A 495 -7.97 -2.37 -22.59
N GLY A 496 -6.87 -2.94 -22.08
CA GLY A 496 -6.14 -4.06 -22.70
C GLY A 496 -5.25 -3.60 -23.87
N GLU A 497 -4.51 -4.53 -24.47
CA GLU A 497 -3.63 -4.26 -25.61
C GLU A 497 -4.45 -3.93 -26.87
N GLN A 498 -4.25 -2.73 -27.42
CA GLN A 498 -4.92 -2.30 -28.65
C GLN A 498 -4.09 -2.69 -29.88
N THR A 499 -4.65 -3.51 -30.77
CA THR A 499 -4.01 -3.83 -32.06
C THR A 499 -4.20 -2.67 -33.05
N LEU A 500 -3.29 -1.71 -33.00
CA LEU A 500 -3.36 -0.50 -33.82
C LEU A 500 -2.63 -0.74 -35.15
N LEU A 501 -3.35 -0.82 -36.28
CA LEU A 501 -2.78 -1.06 -37.64
C LEU A 501 -1.66 -0.08 -38.07
N TRP A 502 -1.48 1.02 -37.34
CA TRP A 502 -0.46 2.03 -37.60
C TRP A 502 0.77 1.92 -36.69
N SER A 503 0.78 1.00 -35.71
CA SER A 503 1.88 0.81 -34.74
C SER A 503 3.23 0.55 -35.41
N ASP A 504 3.22 -0.03 -36.61
CA ASP A 504 4.42 -0.33 -37.40
C ASP A 504 5.05 0.93 -38.01
N LYS A 505 4.27 1.99 -38.24
CA LYS A 505 4.73 3.25 -38.85
C LYS A 505 5.03 4.34 -37.82
N TYR A 506 4.34 4.34 -36.69
CA TYR A 506 4.50 5.34 -35.64
C TYR A 506 4.55 4.66 -34.27
N ARG A 507 5.48 5.10 -33.43
CA ARG A 507 5.59 4.63 -32.05
C ARG A 507 4.34 5.05 -31.26
N PRO A 508 3.52 4.11 -30.76
CA PRO A 508 2.35 4.43 -29.95
C PRO A 508 2.71 5.21 -28.69
N GLN A 509 1.91 6.22 -28.35
CA GLN A 509 2.10 7.05 -27.17
C GLN A 509 0.77 7.27 -26.46
N LYS A 510 0.76 7.17 -25.13
CA LYS A 510 -0.38 7.61 -24.33
C LYS A 510 -0.45 9.14 -24.27
N PRO A 511 -1.60 9.77 -24.55
CA PRO A 511 -1.74 11.21 -24.40
C PRO A 511 -1.63 11.63 -22.93
N LYS A 512 -1.04 12.79 -22.69
CA LYS A 512 -0.97 13.38 -21.35
C LYS A 512 -2.35 13.94 -20.99
N TYR A 513 -2.74 13.91 -19.73
CA TYR A 513 -4.02 14.46 -19.29
C TYR A 513 -3.91 15.17 -17.95
N PHE A 514 -4.85 16.07 -17.69
CA PHE A 514 -5.03 16.75 -16.42
C PHE A 514 -6.52 16.83 -16.10
N ASN A 515 -6.99 15.77 -15.43
CA ASN A 515 -8.40 15.61 -15.11
C ASN A 515 -8.69 16.12 -13.69
N ARG A 516 -9.86 16.72 -13.53
CA ARG A 516 -10.37 17.18 -12.23
C ARG A 516 -11.75 16.62 -11.97
N VAL A 517 -11.98 16.22 -10.73
CA VAL A 517 -13.29 15.80 -10.24
C VAL A 517 -13.83 16.92 -9.37
N HIS A 518 -15.02 17.40 -9.72
CA HIS A 518 -15.73 18.38 -8.90
C HIS A 518 -16.50 17.62 -7.83
N THR A 519 -16.04 17.72 -6.59
CA THR A 519 -16.71 17.11 -5.43
C THR A 519 -17.42 18.21 -4.65
N GLY A 520 -18.64 17.94 -4.23
CA GLY A 520 -19.40 18.91 -3.46
C GLY A 520 -20.43 18.29 -2.55
N PHE A 521 -20.98 19.10 -1.67
CA PHE A 521 -22.06 18.70 -0.77
C PHE A 521 -23.40 18.86 -1.47
N ASP A 522 -24.27 17.86 -1.35
CA ASP A 522 -25.66 18.00 -1.79
C ASP A 522 -26.57 18.22 -0.59
N TRP A 523 -26.94 19.48 -0.35
CA TRP A 523 -27.84 19.88 0.72
C TRP A 523 -29.31 19.56 0.39
N ASN A 524 -29.64 18.28 0.29
CA ASN A 524 -31.04 17.84 0.16
C ASN A 524 -31.78 17.98 1.51
N LYS A 525 -33.11 17.86 1.50
CA LYS A 525 -33.95 17.99 2.72
C LYS A 525 -33.58 17.01 3.84
N TYR A 526 -33.06 15.82 3.50
CA TYR A 526 -32.58 14.81 4.44
C TYR A 526 -31.19 15.16 5.01
N ASN A 527 -30.28 15.64 4.17
CA ASN A 527 -28.94 16.04 4.59
C ASN A 527 -29.00 17.30 5.48
N GLN A 528 -29.94 18.22 5.21
CA GLN A 528 -30.20 19.38 6.06
C GLN A 528 -30.72 19.02 7.47
N THR A 529 -31.25 17.81 7.70
CA THR A 529 -31.75 17.39 9.02
C THR A 529 -30.73 16.60 9.83
N HIS A 530 -29.67 16.08 9.19
CA HIS A 530 -28.69 15.19 9.81
C HIS A 530 -27.27 15.76 9.85
N TYR A 531 -26.99 16.79 9.04
CA TYR A 531 -25.69 17.40 8.91
C TYR A 531 -25.82 18.91 9.09
N ASP A 532 -24.81 19.50 9.73
CA ASP A 532 -24.71 20.94 10.01
C ASP A 532 -23.45 21.52 9.36
N VAL A 533 -23.25 22.83 9.44
CA VAL A 533 -22.06 23.50 8.87
C VAL A 533 -20.75 22.97 9.47
N GLU A 534 -20.76 22.62 10.75
CA GLU A 534 -19.61 22.06 11.48
C GLU A 534 -19.38 20.56 11.17
N ASN A 535 -20.42 19.84 10.74
CA ASN A 535 -20.37 18.43 10.38
C ASN A 535 -21.07 18.23 9.03
N PRO A 536 -20.44 18.64 7.91
CA PRO A 536 -21.08 18.61 6.61
C PRO A 536 -21.32 17.18 6.13
N PRO A 537 -22.29 16.97 5.22
CA PRO A 537 -22.56 15.64 4.66
C PRO A 537 -21.36 15.11 3.88
N PRO A 538 -21.28 13.80 3.60
CA PRO A 538 -20.25 13.24 2.72
C PRO A 538 -20.24 13.93 1.35
N LYS A 539 -19.05 14.25 0.84
CA LYS A 539 -18.90 14.85 -0.49
C LYS A 539 -19.28 13.83 -1.56
N ILE A 540 -20.09 14.25 -2.53
CA ILE A 540 -20.45 13.45 -3.70
C ILE A 540 -19.83 14.05 -4.95
N VAL A 541 -19.60 13.20 -5.96
CA VAL A 541 -19.14 13.67 -7.27
C VAL A 541 -20.29 14.40 -7.96
N GLN A 542 -20.06 15.67 -8.29
CA GLN A 542 -21.02 16.54 -8.97
C GLN A 542 -20.72 16.69 -10.46
N GLY A 543 -19.49 16.44 -10.89
CA GLY A 543 -19.09 16.54 -12.29
C GLY A 543 -17.62 16.23 -12.52
N TYR A 544 -17.24 16.15 -13.78
CA TYR A 544 -15.88 15.87 -14.23
C TYR A 544 -15.40 16.94 -15.21
N ARG A 545 -14.10 17.24 -15.16
CA ARG A 545 -13.40 18.07 -16.14
C ARG A 545 -12.19 17.33 -16.66
N PHE A 546 -12.30 16.82 -17.88
CA PHE A 546 -11.21 16.19 -18.60
C PHE A 546 -10.49 17.23 -19.45
N ASN A 547 -9.16 17.28 -19.32
CA ASN A 547 -8.30 18.02 -20.24
C ASN A 547 -7.22 17.07 -20.73
N ILE A 548 -7.34 16.62 -21.98
CA ILE A 548 -6.44 15.64 -22.59
C ILE A 548 -5.60 16.35 -23.65
N PHE A 549 -4.30 16.16 -23.59
CA PHE A 549 -3.31 16.84 -24.42
C PHE A 549 -2.85 15.92 -25.55
N TYR A 550 -3.06 16.40 -26.77
CA TYR A 550 -2.67 15.81 -28.04
C TYR A 550 -1.79 16.80 -28.85
N PRO A 551 -0.60 17.19 -28.34
CA PRO A 551 0.28 18.15 -29.02
C PRO A 551 0.78 17.69 -30.39
N ASP A 552 1.02 16.39 -30.56
CA ASP A 552 1.68 15.81 -31.74
C ASP A 552 0.70 15.01 -32.63
N LEU A 553 -0.59 15.39 -32.62
CA LEU A 553 -1.60 14.71 -33.43
C LEU A 553 -1.29 14.92 -34.92
N LEU A 554 -1.07 13.82 -35.65
CA LEU A 554 -0.63 13.88 -37.05
C LEU A 554 -1.66 14.53 -37.98
N ASP A 555 -2.94 14.27 -37.72
CA ASP A 555 -4.04 14.84 -38.48
C ASP A 555 -4.86 15.78 -37.59
N PRO A 556 -4.55 17.10 -37.58
CA PRO A 556 -5.28 18.07 -36.76
C PRO A 556 -6.73 18.28 -37.25
N THR A 557 -7.11 17.76 -38.42
CA THR A 557 -8.49 17.84 -38.93
C THR A 557 -9.41 16.80 -38.27
N LYS A 558 -8.83 15.68 -37.79
CA LYS A 558 -9.57 14.63 -37.08
C LYS A 558 -9.58 14.94 -35.58
N THR A 559 -10.71 15.42 -35.10
CA THR A 559 -10.87 15.71 -33.67
C THR A 559 -11.01 14.43 -32.85
N PRO A 560 -10.37 14.34 -31.67
CA PRO A 560 -10.59 13.25 -30.72
C PRO A 560 -12.08 13.11 -30.37
N ARG A 561 -12.55 11.88 -30.22
CA ARG A 561 -13.94 11.55 -29.87
C ARG A 561 -13.98 10.76 -28.57
N PHE A 562 -15.11 10.78 -27.87
CA PHE A 562 -15.29 9.94 -26.69
C PHE A 562 -16.51 9.01 -26.85
N VAL A 563 -16.47 7.87 -26.18
CA VAL A 563 -17.54 6.88 -26.12
C VAL A 563 -17.77 6.49 -24.66
N LEU A 564 -19.02 6.39 -24.26
CA LEU A 564 -19.40 5.91 -22.93
C LEU A 564 -19.81 4.43 -23.04
N THR A 565 -19.17 3.57 -22.26
CA THR A 565 -19.50 2.14 -22.15
C THR A 565 -19.94 1.86 -20.72
N GLU A 566 -20.97 1.05 -20.54
CA GLU A 566 -21.41 0.60 -19.20
C GLU A 566 -20.37 -0.35 -18.59
N CYS A 567 -20.19 -0.28 -17.27
CA CYS A 567 -19.28 -1.14 -16.51
C CYS A 567 -20.07 -2.27 -15.83
N ASP A 568 -19.38 -3.29 -15.33
CA ASP A 568 -19.98 -4.39 -14.56
C ASP A 568 -20.71 -3.88 -13.30
N GLU A 569 -20.28 -2.74 -12.76
CA GLU A 569 -20.97 -2.02 -11.67
C GLU A 569 -21.96 -0.99 -12.24
N PRO A 570 -23.27 -1.08 -11.94
CA PRO A 570 -24.30 -0.23 -12.55
C PRO A 570 -24.17 1.26 -12.18
N ASP A 571 -23.54 1.57 -11.05
CA ASP A 571 -23.32 2.93 -10.57
C ASP A 571 -22.17 3.64 -11.29
N PHE A 572 -21.38 2.93 -12.10
CA PHE A 572 -20.22 3.43 -12.81
C PHE A 572 -20.27 3.14 -14.31
N ALA A 573 -19.65 4.02 -15.09
CA ALA A 573 -19.49 3.90 -16.53
C ALA A 573 -18.05 4.21 -16.91
N ILE A 574 -17.60 3.66 -18.03
CA ILE A 574 -16.25 3.85 -18.55
C ILE A 574 -16.34 4.83 -19.72
N ILE A 575 -15.66 5.97 -19.60
CA ILE A 575 -15.53 6.93 -20.70
C ILE A 575 -14.21 6.68 -21.42
N ARG A 576 -14.28 6.28 -22.70
CA ARG A 576 -13.12 6.01 -23.57
C ARG A 576 -12.92 7.15 -24.55
N PHE A 577 -11.74 7.76 -24.53
CA PHE A 577 -11.27 8.79 -25.45
C PHE A 577 -10.46 8.14 -26.56
N ILE A 578 -10.93 8.33 -27.80
CA ILE A 578 -10.36 7.77 -29.01
C ILE A 578 -9.70 8.89 -29.79
N ALA A 579 -8.41 8.73 -30.04
CA ALA A 579 -7.59 9.68 -30.78
C ALA A 579 -7.07 9.07 -32.10
N GLY A 580 -6.45 9.91 -32.92
CA GLY A 580 -5.73 9.45 -34.11
C GLY A 580 -4.27 9.11 -33.79
N PRO A 581 -3.55 8.49 -34.74
CA PRO A 581 -2.11 8.24 -34.61
C PRO A 581 -1.34 9.54 -34.29
N PRO A 582 -0.33 9.52 -33.39
CA PRO A 582 0.30 8.36 -32.74
C PRO A 582 -0.27 8.03 -31.35
N TYR A 583 -1.48 8.50 -31.01
CA TYR A 583 -2.02 8.36 -29.67
C TYR A 583 -2.84 7.09 -29.48
N GLU A 584 -2.62 6.41 -28.36
CA GLU A 584 -3.47 5.31 -27.88
C GLU A 584 -4.76 5.84 -27.25
N ASP A 585 -5.80 5.01 -27.24
CA ASP A 585 -7.05 5.37 -26.57
C ASP A 585 -6.87 5.30 -25.04
N ILE A 586 -7.49 6.23 -24.31
CA ILE A 586 -7.48 6.24 -22.84
C ILE A 586 -8.91 6.09 -22.33
N ALA A 587 -9.11 5.34 -21.25
CA ALA A 587 -10.39 5.25 -20.57
C ALA A 587 -10.29 5.64 -19.10
N PHE A 588 -11.40 6.19 -18.58
CA PHE A 588 -11.55 6.53 -17.17
C PHE A 588 -12.85 5.97 -16.62
N LYS A 589 -12.84 5.53 -15.36
CA LYS A 589 -14.05 5.14 -14.63
C LYS A 589 -14.73 6.39 -14.06
N ILE A 590 -15.99 6.60 -14.41
CA ILE A 590 -16.81 7.74 -13.96
C ILE A 590 -18.14 7.26 -13.38
N VAL A 591 -18.79 8.10 -12.57
CA VAL A 591 -20.15 7.80 -12.06
C VAL A 591 -21.17 7.83 -13.20
N ASN A 592 -22.02 6.81 -13.27
CA ASN A 592 -23.08 6.69 -14.28
C ASN A 592 -24.33 7.49 -13.86
N LYS A 593 -24.33 8.79 -14.19
CA LYS A 593 -25.47 9.70 -13.98
C LYS A 593 -25.71 10.55 -15.22
N GLU A 594 -26.93 11.03 -15.40
CA GLU A 594 -27.26 11.92 -16.53
C GLU A 594 -26.47 13.24 -16.46
N TRP A 595 -25.92 13.65 -17.60
CA TRP A 595 -25.13 14.87 -17.71
C TRP A 595 -26.01 16.08 -18.05
N GLU A 596 -25.61 17.24 -17.54
CA GLU A 596 -26.18 18.53 -17.93
C GLU A 596 -25.46 19.04 -19.17
N ILE A 597 -26.14 19.04 -20.32
CA ILE A 597 -25.55 19.31 -21.65
C ILE A 597 -25.58 20.83 -21.99
N PHE A 598 -26.19 21.65 -21.13
CA PHE A 598 -26.32 23.08 -21.38
C PHE A 598 -25.01 23.82 -21.10
N ALA A 599 -24.51 24.57 -22.10
CA ALA A 599 -23.29 25.37 -21.97
C ALA A 599 -23.33 26.40 -20.81
N LYS A 600 -24.51 26.93 -20.49
CA LYS A 600 -24.73 27.85 -19.36
C LYS A 600 -24.45 27.22 -18.00
N HIS A 601 -24.55 25.89 -17.90
CA HIS A 601 -24.31 25.13 -16.68
C HIS A 601 -22.92 24.49 -16.64
N GLY A 602 -21.99 25.00 -17.46
CA GLY A 602 -20.59 24.58 -17.43
C GLY A 602 -20.26 23.39 -18.33
N TYR A 603 -21.18 22.96 -19.20
CA TYR A 603 -20.87 21.98 -20.24
C TYR A 603 -19.94 22.59 -21.29
N LYS A 604 -18.84 21.89 -21.57
CA LYS A 604 -17.85 22.30 -22.58
C LYS A 604 -17.27 21.07 -23.24
N CYS A 605 -17.37 20.98 -24.56
CA CYS A 605 -16.77 19.92 -25.36
C CYS A 605 -16.10 20.56 -26.57
N GLN A 606 -14.80 20.81 -26.49
CA GLN A 606 -14.05 21.48 -27.57
C GLN A 606 -12.63 20.92 -27.70
N PHE A 607 -12.13 20.87 -28.93
CA PHE A 607 -10.73 20.59 -29.23
C PHE A 607 -10.07 21.87 -29.77
N ALA A 608 -9.10 22.40 -29.04
CA ALA A 608 -8.39 23.63 -29.43
C ALA A 608 -6.92 23.55 -29.04
N ASN A 609 -6.03 23.98 -29.93
CA ASN A 609 -4.57 24.05 -29.70
C ASN A 609 -3.92 22.73 -29.23
N GLY A 610 -4.43 21.59 -29.69
CA GLY A 610 -3.95 20.27 -29.25
C GLY A 610 -4.46 19.87 -27.86
N VAL A 611 -5.48 20.54 -27.32
CA VAL A 611 -6.11 20.21 -26.05
C VAL A 611 -7.57 19.85 -26.28
N PHE A 612 -7.95 18.64 -25.89
CA PHE A 612 -9.33 18.18 -25.83
C PHE A 612 -9.90 18.49 -24.44
N GLN A 613 -10.89 19.37 -24.39
CA GLN A 613 -11.55 19.81 -23.16
C GLN A 613 -12.97 19.24 -23.13
N LEU A 614 -13.25 18.36 -22.18
CA LEU A 614 -14.58 17.83 -21.91
C LEU A 614 -14.95 18.09 -20.45
N TRP A 615 -15.81 19.07 -20.22
CA TRP A 615 -16.32 19.46 -18.91
C TRP A 615 -17.81 19.23 -18.86
N PHE A 616 -18.27 18.56 -17.81
CA PHE A 616 -19.70 18.35 -17.59
C PHE A 616 -20.01 18.22 -16.10
N PHE A 617 -21.23 18.59 -15.74
CA PHE A 617 -21.81 18.36 -14.43
C PHE A 617 -22.97 17.39 -14.56
N PHE A 618 -23.28 16.68 -13.48
CA PHE A 618 -24.45 15.82 -13.41
C PHE A 618 -25.72 16.65 -13.19
N LYS A 619 -26.81 16.23 -13.83
CA LYS A 619 -28.11 16.86 -13.62
C LYS A 619 -28.52 16.76 -12.15
N ARG A 620 -28.94 17.88 -11.58
CA ARG A 620 -29.49 17.94 -10.23
C ARG A 620 -31.02 17.82 -10.29
N TYR A 621 -31.54 16.68 -9.89
CA TYR A 621 -32.99 16.52 -9.74
C TYR A 621 -33.46 17.22 -8.46
N ARG A 622 -34.18 18.32 -8.61
CA ARG A 622 -34.86 18.96 -7.48
C ARG A 622 -36.15 18.20 -7.21
N TYR A 623 -36.19 17.48 -6.10
CA TYR A 623 -37.43 16.87 -5.63
C TYR A 623 -38.42 17.98 -5.23
N ARG A 624 -39.47 18.16 -6.04
CA ARG A 624 -40.59 19.06 -5.75
C ARG A 624 -41.70 18.21 -5.15
N ARG A 625 -42.04 18.47 -3.90
CA ARG A 625 -43.05 17.73 -3.14
C ARG A 625 -44.42 18.38 -3.28
#